data_AF-K9SVT4-F1
#
_entry.id   AF-K9SVT4-F1
#
_cell.length_a   1.000
_cell.length_b   1.000
_cell.length_c   1.000
_cell.angle_alpha   90.00
_cell.angle_beta   90.00
_cell.angle_gamma   90.00
#
_symmetry.space_group_name_H-M   'P 1'
#
loop_
_entity.id
_entity.type
_entity.pdbx_description
1 polymer ?
#
loop_
_entity_poly.entity_id
_entity_poly.type
_entity_poly.pdbx_seq_one_letter_code
_entity_poly.pdbx_strand_id
1 'polypeptide(L)'
;MKTVHSVSKTILMLALILSLTFTTACGITNTQNPNPVKISQKSEYGQLSKGNSTAGQDFGNWVITTSKGLIKDAYVRDGNKLGVVISSQVLPTDVKNLIQSLAQGFRHNFPNQDLTVLIYAPDKKLILTARYDNQSRQIDYQQAS
;
A
#
# COMPACT_ATOMS: atom_id res chain seq x y z
N MET A 1 -43.88 24.54 -36.20
CA MET A 1 -42.83 24.02 -35.28
C MET A 1 -43.30 22.67 -34.73
N LYS A 2 -42.41 21.69 -34.49
CA LYS A 2 -42.74 20.38 -33.86
C LYS A 2 -43.03 20.60 -32.35
N THR A 3 -43.63 19.72 -31.53
CA THR A 3 -43.81 18.25 -31.46
C THR A 3 -45.13 17.90 -30.74
N VAL A 4 -45.99 17.00 -31.24
CA VAL A 4 -46.10 15.53 -30.96
C VAL A 4 -46.51 15.16 -29.51
N HIS A 5 -47.61 14.39 -29.38
CA HIS A 5 -48.32 14.04 -28.14
C HIS A 5 -47.88 12.71 -27.47
N SER A 6 -48.24 12.56 -26.19
CA SER A 6 -48.06 11.38 -25.34
C SER A 6 -48.97 10.19 -25.69
N VAL A 7 -48.37 8.99 -25.81
CA VAL A 7 -48.99 7.68 -26.11
C VAL A 7 -48.04 6.58 -25.56
N SER A 8 -48.42 5.53 -24.84
CA SER A 8 -49.68 5.17 -24.17
C SER A 8 -49.44 4.32 -22.88
N LYS A 9 -49.66 3.00 -22.91
CA LYS A 9 -49.47 1.98 -21.85
C LYS A 9 -49.35 0.57 -22.48
N THR A 10 -48.62 -0.32 -21.80
CA THR A 10 -48.79 -1.81 -21.75
C THR A 10 -48.79 -2.69 -23.02
N ILE A 11 -47.71 -3.49 -23.17
CA ILE A 11 -47.65 -4.86 -23.77
C ILE A 11 -46.55 -5.59 -22.93
N LEU A 12 -46.68 -6.68 -22.18
CA LEU A 12 -47.48 -7.93 -22.20
C LEU A 12 -46.82 -9.10 -23.01
N MET A 13 -45.97 -9.86 -22.29
CA MET A 13 -45.70 -11.32 -22.40
C MET A 13 -45.14 -11.97 -23.70
N LEU A 14 -43.97 -12.63 -23.58
CA LEU A 14 -43.63 -14.01 -24.06
C LEU A 14 -42.18 -14.31 -23.58
N ALA A 15 -41.86 -15.20 -22.64
CA ALA A 15 -42.09 -16.64 -22.47
C ALA A 15 -41.05 -17.56 -23.15
N LEU A 16 -40.07 -18.01 -22.34
CA LEU A 16 -39.45 -19.35 -22.26
C LEU A 16 -38.67 -19.95 -23.47
N ILE A 17 -37.73 -20.87 -23.16
CA ILE A 17 -37.01 -21.80 -24.06
C ILE A 17 -35.79 -21.13 -24.75
N LEU A 18 -34.54 -21.53 -24.50
CA LEU A 18 -34.00 -22.85 -24.85
C LEU A 18 -32.82 -23.28 -23.97
N SER A 19 -33.00 -24.36 -23.21
CA SER A 19 -31.91 -25.15 -22.61
C SER A 19 -31.35 -26.12 -23.65
N LEU A 20 -30.02 -26.29 -23.77
CA LEU A 20 -29.37 -27.49 -24.35
C LEU A 20 -27.87 -27.50 -23.95
N THR A 21 -27.49 -28.17 -22.85
CA THR A 21 -26.82 -29.50 -22.77
C THR A 21 -25.31 -29.56 -23.06
N PHE A 22 -24.57 -29.76 -21.97
CA PHE A 22 -23.32 -30.53 -21.77
C PHE A 22 -22.45 -30.99 -22.96
N THR A 23 -21.15 -30.72 -22.85
CA THR A 23 -20.07 -31.67 -23.21
C THR A 23 -19.04 -31.76 -22.07
N THR A 24 -18.35 -32.89 -21.99
CA THR A 24 -17.42 -33.28 -20.91
C THR A 24 -15.96 -33.25 -21.35
N ALA A 25 -15.04 -32.92 -20.44
CA ALA A 25 -13.65 -33.41 -20.46
C ALA A 25 -12.98 -33.22 -19.09
N CYS A 26 -12.29 -34.26 -18.60
CA CYS A 26 -11.57 -34.25 -17.32
C CYS A 26 -10.23 -33.51 -17.42
N GLY A 27 -9.77 -32.92 -16.30
CA GLY A 27 -8.53 -32.13 -16.28
C GLY A 27 -7.85 -32.01 -14.91
N ILE A 28 -7.40 -33.14 -14.36
CA ILE A 28 -6.29 -33.27 -13.38
C ILE A 28 -6.43 -32.52 -12.03
N THR A 29 -6.38 -33.30 -10.94
CA THR A 29 -6.14 -32.80 -9.59
C THR A 29 -4.80 -32.08 -9.48
N ASN A 30 -4.82 -30.81 -9.07
CA ASN A 30 -3.67 -30.21 -8.38
C ASN A 30 -4.12 -29.79 -6.98
N THR A 31 -3.69 -30.55 -5.98
CA THR A 31 -3.73 -30.16 -4.58
C THR A 31 -3.02 -28.82 -4.45
N GLN A 32 -3.78 -27.74 -4.28
CA GLN A 32 -3.20 -26.41 -4.08
C GLN A 32 -2.63 -26.35 -2.65
N ASN A 33 -1.42 -26.86 -2.51
CA ASN A 33 -0.59 -26.70 -1.34
C ASN A 33 -0.54 -25.20 -1.00
N PRO A 34 -0.78 -24.79 0.26
CA PRO A 34 -0.57 -23.41 0.67
C PRO A 34 0.94 -23.14 0.74
N ASN A 35 1.58 -23.02 -0.42
CA ASN A 35 2.94 -22.49 -0.51
C ASN A 35 2.89 -21.07 0.06
N PRO A 36 3.60 -20.78 1.17
CA PRO A 36 3.70 -19.42 1.64
C PRO A 36 4.33 -18.58 0.53
N VAL A 37 3.73 -17.42 0.25
CA VAL A 37 4.28 -16.47 -0.71
C VAL A 37 5.64 -16.04 -0.19
N LYS A 38 6.71 -16.62 -0.74
CA LYS A 38 8.09 -16.22 -0.44
C LYS A 38 8.35 -14.90 -1.14
N ILE A 39 7.84 -13.82 -0.53
CA ILE A 39 8.09 -12.44 -0.95
C ILE A 39 9.61 -12.30 -1.05
N SER A 40 10.10 -12.08 -2.26
CA SER A 40 11.53 -11.87 -2.49
C SER A 40 11.87 -10.44 -2.06
N GLN A 41 12.04 -10.25 -0.75
CA GLN A 41 12.24 -8.98 -0.05
C GLN A 41 13.36 -8.09 -0.65
N LYS A 42 14.29 -8.68 -1.43
CA LYS A 42 15.38 -7.96 -2.11
C LYS A 42 14.91 -7.12 -3.31
N SER A 43 13.70 -7.36 -3.82
CA SER A 43 13.17 -6.74 -5.05
C SER A 43 12.43 -5.42 -4.82
N GLU A 44 11.79 -5.25 -3.66
CA GLU A 44 10.85 -4.15 -3.43
C GLU A 44 11.56 -2.79 -3.37
N TYR A 45 12.65 -2.68 -2.61
CA TYR A 45 13.35 -1.39 -2.47
C TYR A 45 13.78 -0.84 -3.85
N GLY A 46 14.51 -1.64 -4.65
CA GLY A 46 15.11 -1.18 -5.91
C GLY A 46 14.12 -0.60 -6.93
N GLN A 47 12.86 -1.06 -6.94
CA GLN A 47 11.82 -0.57 -7.87
C GLN A 47 10.91 0.51 -7.22
N LEU A 48 10.81 0.53 -5.89
CA LEU A 48 9.91 1.43 -5.17
C LEU A 48 10.57 2.73 -4.66
N SER A 49 11.91 2.84 -4.68
CA SER A 49 12.63 3.94 -4.02
C SER A 49 12.76 5.27 -4.77
N LYS A 50 12.07 5.44 -5.91
CA LYS A 50 11.88 6.79 -6.47
C LYS A 50 10.57 7.37 -5.96
N GLY A 51 10.67 8.47 -5.21
CA GLY A 51 9.52 9.29 -4.85
C GLY A 51 8.89 9.93 -6.09
N ASN A 52 7.59 10.25 -6.03
CA ASN A 52 6.81 10.67 -7.20
C ASN A 52 6.28 12.12 -7.14
N SER A 53 6.73 12.93 -6.19
CA SER A 53 6.38 14.36 -6.09
C SER A 53 7.54 15.19 -5.52
N THR A 54 7.50 16.51 -5.72
CA THR A 54 8.48 17.45 -5.14
C THR A 54 8.42 17.42 -3.61
N ALA A 55 7.23 17.63 -3.03
CA ALA A 55 7.02 17.57 -1.58
C ALA A 55 7.47 16.23 -0.96
N GLY A 56 7.36 15.12 -1.72
CA GLY A 56 7.85 13.81 -1.28
C GLY A 56 9.37 13.68 -1.28
N GLN A 57 10.06 14.32 -2.23
CA GLN A 57 11.52 14.41 -2.26
C GLN A 57 12.04 15.34 -1.16
N ASP A 58 11.40 16.50 -0.97
CA ASP A 58 11.75 17.46 0.07
C ASP A 58 11.63 16.84 1.47
N PHE A 59 10.53 16.12 1.73
CA PHE A 59 10.35 15.42 2.99
C PHE A 59 11.35 14.27 3.17
N GLY A 60 11.67 13.50 2.11
CA GLY A 60 12.69 12.45 2.16
C GLY A 60 14.09 13.01 2.51
N ASN A 61 14.49 14.10 1.84
CA ASN A 61 15.73 14.82 2.10
C ASN A 61 15.77 15.39 3.53
N TRP A 62 14.65 15.95 4.01
CA TRP A 62 14.50 16.45 5.38
C TRP A 62 14.62 15.32 6.42
N VAL A 63 14.03 14.14 6.17
CA VAL A 63 14.16 12.96 7.05
C VAL A 63 15.63 12.52 7.14
N ILE A 64 16.31 12.36 6.01
CA ILE A 64 17.73 11.96 5.99
C ILE A 64 18.58 12.96 6.79
N THR A 65 18.44 14.25 6.50
CA THR A 65 19.20 15.34 7.12
C THR A 65 18.93 15.43 8.63
N THR A 66 17.66 15.49 9.03
CA THR A 66 17.24 15.66 10.43
C THR A 66 17.55 14.44 11.29
N SER A 67 17.62 13.24 10.69
CA SER A 67 17.97 12.01 11.41
C SER A 67 19.43 11.94 11.89
N LYS A 68 20.28 12.90 11.51
CA LYS A 68 21.72 12.94 11.87
C LYS A 68 22.47 11.64 11.53
N GLY A 69 22.05 10.98 10.45
CA GLY A 69 22.66 9.76 9.94
C GLY A 69 22.05 8.45 10.47
N LEU A 70 21.01 8.51 11.32
CA LEU A 70 20.24 7.33 11.73
C LEU A 70 19.43 6.75 10.57
N ILE A 71 18.94 7.59 9.65
CA ILE A 71 18.38 7.19 8.35
C ILE A 71 19.45 7.40 7.27
N LYS A 72 19.61 6.41 6.39
CA LYS A 72 20.59 6.43 5.28
C LYS A 72 19.99 6.73 3.91
N ASP A 73 18.71 6.47 3.74
CA ASP A 73 17.98 6.64 2.49
C ASP A 73 16.49 6.77 2.83
N ALA A 74 15.74 7.56 2.07
CA ALA A 74 14.33 7.83 2.33
C ALA A 74 13.59 8.25 1.05
N TYR A 75 12.36 7.77 0.89
CA TYR A 75 11.49 8.18 -0.20
C TYR A 75 10.04 8.33 0.28
N VAL A 76 9.30 9.28 -0.29
CA VAL A 76 7.84 9.36 -0.16
C VAL A 76 7.20 9.08 -1.51
N ARG A 77 6.19 8.22 -1.49
CA ARG A 77 5.39 7.85 -2.64
C ARG A 77 3.90 8.03 -2.37
N ASP A 78 3.18 8.48 -3.38
CA ASP A 78 1.72 8.70 -3.39
C ASP A 78 1.22 9.70 -2.33
N GLY A 79 2.15 10.48 -1.75
CA GLY A 79 1.90 11.34 -0.60
C GLY A 79 1.63 10.62 0.72
N ASN A 80 1.38 9.30 0.73
CA ASN A 80 0.94 8.55 1.91
C ASN A 80 1.86 7.40 2.34
N LYS A 81 2.93 7.11 1.59
CA LYS A 81 3.85 6.01 1.84
C LYS A 81 5.29 6.51 1.96
N LEU A 82 5.82 6.52 3.18
CA LEU A 82 7.22 6.82 3.50
C LEU A 82 8.01 5.52 3.61
N GLY A 83 9.05 5.33 2.80
CA GLY A 83 10.06 4.28 3.01
C GLY A 83 11.35 4.87 3.55
N VAL A 84 11.96 4.24 4.55
CA VAL A 84 13.25 4.66 5.13
C VAL A 84 14.19 3.48 5.35
N VAL A 85 15.47 3.67 5.05
CA VAL A 85 16.55 2.73 5.39
C VAL A 85 17.22 3.18 6.67
N ILE A 86 17.12 2.40 7.74
CA ILE A 86 17.84 2.68 8.99
C ILE A 86 19.32 2.30 8.86
N SER A 87 20.16 3.02 9.61
CA SER A 87 21.56 2.66 9.82
C SER A 87 21.71 1.58 10.90
N SER A 88 22.85 0.90 10.92
CA SER A 88 23.21 -0.07 11.97
C SER A 88 23.38 0.55 13.38
N GLN A 89 23.22 1.88 13.53
CA GLN A 89 23.25 2.57 14.82
C GLN A 89 21.89 2.58 15.52
N VAL A 90 20.79 2.29 14.80
CA VAL A 90 19.45 2.22 15.38
C VAL A 90 19.28 0.89 16.09
N LEU A 91 19.14 0.91 17.42
CA LEU A 91 18.90 -0.31 18.20
C LEU A 91 17.47 -0.84 17.95
N PRO A 92 17.25 -2.17 17.99
CA PRO A 92 15.91 -2.76 17.81
C PRO A 92 14.85 -2.19 18.77
N THR A 93 15.25 -1.82 19.98
CA THR A 93 14.39 -1.18 21.01
C THR A 93 13.91 0.20 20.59
N ASP A 94 14.71 0.92 19.81
CA ASP A 94 14.51 2.34 19.52
C ASP A 94 13.74 2.56 18.22
N VAL A 95 13.65 1.52 17.37
CA VAL A 95 12.90 1.52 16.10
C VAL A 95 11.48 2.04 16.31
N LYS A 96 10.79 1.66 17.39
CA LYS A 96 9.42 2.12 17.69
C LYS A 96 9.34 3.64 17.94
N ASN A 97 10.29 4.19 18.69
CA ASN A 97 10.33 5.64 18.99
C ASN A 97 10.70 6.44 17.72
N LEU A 98 11.62 5.91 16.91
CA LEU A 98 11.96 6.46 15.60
C LEU A 98 10.74 6.49 14.67
N ILE A 99 9.98 5.40 14.57
CA ILE A 99 8.72 5.34 13.80
C ILE A 99 7.72 6.40 14.27
N GLN A 100 7.54 6.58 15.58
CA GLN A 100 6.61 7.59 16.10
C GLN A 100 7.01 9.00 15.66
N SER A 101 8.31 9.33 15.72
CA SER A 101 8.84 10.62 15.27
C SER A 101 8.67 10.81 13.76
N LEU A 102 8.95 9.76 12.97
CA LEU A 102 8.75 9.77 11.51
C LEU A 102 7.28 9.95 11.14
N ALA A 103 6.36 9.21 11.77
CA ALA A 103 4.93 9.31 11.53
C ALA A 103 4.36 10.69 11.94
N GLN A 104 4.87 11.29 13.03
CA GLN A 104 4.52 12.65 13.43
C GLN A 104 4.91 13.68 12.37
N GLY A 105 6.16 13.65 11.89
CA GLY A 105 6.63 14.54 10.83
C GLY A 105 5.91 14.30 9.50
N PHE A 106 5.67 13.03 9.16
CA PHE A 106 5.01 12.66 7.91
C PHE A 106 3.56 13.13 7.86
N ARG A 107 2.82 13.00 8.98
CA ARG A 107 1.48 13.58 9.15
C ARG A 107 1.45 15.10 9.07
N HIS A 108 2.48 15.79 9.54
CA HIS A 108 2.55 17.24 9.42
C HIS A 108 2.68 17.68 7.96
N ASN A 109 3.49 16.98 7.18
CA ASN A 109 3.72 17.31 5.76
C ASN A 109 2.63 16.75 4.82
N PHE A 110 1.92 15.70 5.22
CA PHE A 110 0.86 15.04 4.46
C PHE A 110 -0.38 14.76 5.35
N PRO A 111 -1.17 15.80 5.68
CA PRO A 111 -2.25 15.71 6.66
C PRO A 111 -3.54 15.08 6.10
N ASN A 112 -4.47 14.77 7.00
CA ASN A 112 -5.86 14.37 6.73
C ASN A 112 -6.06 13.05 5.98
N GLN A 113 -5.09 12.13 6.08
CA GLN A 113 -5.13 10.82 5.42
C GLN A 113 -4.37 9.77 6.24
N ASP A 114 -4.63 8.49 5.96
CA ASP A 114 -3.87 7.38 6.53
C ASP A 114 -2.47 7.33 5.92
N LEU A 115 -1.49 6.93 6.72
CA LEU A 115 -0.08 6.96 6.33
C LEU A 115 0.59 5.61 6.61
N THR A 116 1.48 5.20 5.71
CA THR A 116 2.30 3.99 5.84
C THR A 116 3.76 4.38 5.96
N VAL A 117 4.45 3.88 6.98
CA VAL A 117 5.89 4.00 7.17
C VAL A 117 6.52 2.62 7.05
N LEU A 118 7.39 2.43 6.06
CA LEU A 118 8.11 1.19 5.77
C LEU A 118 9.56 1.34 6.27
N ILE A 119 9.93 0.54 7.25
CA ILE A 119 11.28 0.51 7.82
C ILE A 119 12.08 -0.61 7.19
N TYR A 120 13.16 -0.24 6.51
CA TYR A 120 14.13 -1.17 5.91
C TYR A 120 15.42 -1.20 6.73
N ALA A 121 15.97 -2.38 6.97
CA ALA A 121 17.29 -2.56 7.59
C ALA A 121 18.43 -2.07 6.65
N PRO A 122 19.68 -1.96 7.14
CA PRO A 122 20.82 -1.48 6.33
C PRO A 122 21.06 -2.27 5.03
N ASP A 123 20.66 -3.56 4.99
CA ASP A 123 20.71 -4.43 3.80
C ASP A 123 19.51 -4.28 2.85
N LYS A 124 18.64 -3.30 3.13
CA LYS A 124 17.42 -2.94 2.40
C LYS A 124 16.29 -3.98 2.45
N LYS A 125 16.32 -4.94 3.39
CA LYS A 125 15.15 -5.77 3.72
C LYS A 125 14.13 -4.97 4.55
N LEU A 126 12.85 -5.10 4.22
CA LEU A 126 11.76 -4.60 5.08
C LEU A 126 11.80 -5.36 6.41
N ILE A 127 11.74 -4.65 7.53
CA ILE A 127 11.69 -5.24 8.89
C ILE A 127 10.42 -4.88 9.65
N LEU A 128 9.82 -3.73 9.35
CA LEU A 128 8.57 -3.29 9.97
C LEU A 128 7.77 -2.38 9.04
N THR A 129 6.46 -2.60 8.99
CA THR A 129 5.47 -1.69 8.42
C THR A 129 4.65 -1.09 9.55
N ALA A 130 4.61 0.24 9.65
CA ALA A 130 3.78 0.97 10.59
C ALA A 130 2.68 1.72 9.83
N ARG A 131 1.43 1.58 10.29
CA ARG A 131 0.26 2.17 9.63
C ARG A 131 -0.42 3.13 10.59
N TYR A 132 -0.33 4.43 10.30
CA TYR A 132 -1.07 5.45 11.00
C TYR A 132 -2.47 5.58 10.41
N ASP A 133 -3.48 5.42 11.26
CA ASP A 133 -4.89 5.60 10.94
C ASP A 133 -5.33 7.00 11.37
N ASN A 134 -5.88 7.80 10.45
CA ASN A 134 -6.19 9.20 10.70
C ASN A 134 -7.42 9.41 11.58
N GLN A 135 -8.33 8.43 11.63
CA GLN A 135 -9.59 8.53 12.39
C GLN A 135 -9.37 8.27 13.89
N SER A 136 -8.76 7.13 14.21
CA SER A 136 -8.41 6.69 15.57
C SER A 136 -7.14 7.35 16.11
N ARG A 137 -6.32 7.92 15.22
CA ARG A 137 -5.00 8.51 15.49
C ARG A 137 -4.00 7.52 16.10
N GLN A 138 -4.21 6.23 15.88
CA GLN A 138 -3.33 5.15 16.33
C GLN A 138 -2.30 4.78 15.27
N ILE A 139 -1.25 4.05 15.68
CA ILE A 139 -0.29 3.40 14.79
C ILE A 139 -0.37 1.90 15.03
N ASP A 140 -0.75 1.15 14.00
CA ASP A 140 -0.59 -0.31 13.93
C ASP A 140 0.85 -0.67 13.51
N TYR A 141 1.38 -1.79 14.03
CA TYR A 141 2.76 -2.22 13.78
C TYR A 141 2.77 -3.67 13.29
N GLN A 142 3.27 -3.88 12.09
CA GLN A 142 3.30 -5.17 11.41
C GLN A 142 4.77 -5.53 11.14
N GLN A 143 5.27 -6.59 11.75
CA GLN A 143 6.61 -7.10 11.44
C GLN A 143 6.63 -7.74 10.05
N ALA A 144 7.73 -7.61 9.32
CA ALA A 144 7.92 -8.36 8.09
C ALA A 144 8.19 -9.85 8.41
N SER A 145 7.54 -10.74 7.66
CA SER A 145 7.72 -12.20 7.72
C SER A 145 8.86 -12.70 6.85
#